data_AF-A0AAV3WFL7-F1
#
_entry.id   AF-A0AAV3WFL7-F1
#
_cell.length_a   1.000
_cell.length_b   1.000
_cell.length_c   1.000
_cell.angle_alpha   90.00
_cell.angle_beta   90.00
_cell.angle_gamma   90.00
#
_symmetry.space_group_name_H-M   'P 1'
#
loop_
_entity.id
_entity.type
_entity.pdbx_description
1 polymer ?
#
loop_
_entity_poly.entity_id
_entity_poly.type
_entity_poly.pdbx_seq_one_letter_code
_entity_poly.pdbx_strand_id
1 'polypeptide(L)' 'MQTSSLKQQQLEQAQLLQLTKENEQVVMRRYNAGLVSYLEVVTAQNLRLQAEQSTLELQQMQLKNTAQLMTALGGNIS' A
#
# COMPACT_ATOMS: atom_id res chain seq x y z
N MET A 1 1.34 -12.46 -18.28
CA MET A 1 2.54 -12.02 -17.52
C MET A 1 2.25 -10.79 -16.64
N GLN A 2 1.51 -9.77 -17.10
CA GLN A 2 1.19 -8.56 -16.29
C GLN A 2 0.25 -8.78 -15.08
N THR A 3 -0.67 -9.73 -15.12
CA THR A 3 -1.61 -9.99 -14.01
C THR A 3 -0.93 -10.66 -12.81
N SER A 4 0.00 -11.59 -13.06
CA SER A 4 0.79 -12.24 -12.02
C SER A 4 1.74 -11.27 -11.33
N SER A 5 2.34 -10.33 -12.09
CA SER A 5 3.21 -9.30 -11.50
C SER A 5 2.43 -8.29 -10.66
N LEU A 6 1.23 -7.87 -11.11
CA LEU A 6 0.38 -6.97 -10.32
C LEU A 6 -0.03 -7.60 -8.98
N LYS A 7 -0.41 -8.88 -8.99
CA LYS A 7 -0.77 -9.60 -7.76
C LYS A 7 0.41 -9.74 -6.80
N GLN A 8 1.60 -9.99 -7.33
CA GLN A 8 2.84 -10.03 -6.55
C GLN A 8 3.12 -8.65 -5.91
N GLN A 9 3.04 -7.57 -6.68
CA GLN A 9 3.21 -6.20 -6.17
C GLN A 9 2.20 -5.85 -5.07
N GLN A 10 0.93 -6.29 -5.19
CA GLN A 10 -0.08 -6.09 -4.15
C GLN A 10 0.28 -6.80 -2.84
N LEU A 11 0.79 -8.03 -2.91
CA LEU A 11 1.22 -8.78 -1.73
C LEU A 11 2.40 -8.11 -1.03
N GLU A 12 3.40 -7.69 -1.81
CA GLU A 12 4.58 -6.99 -1.29
C GLU A 12 4.19 -5.64 -0.66
N GLN A 13 3.30 -4.88 -1.30
CA GLN A 13 2.82 -3.61 -0.78
C GLN A 13 2.01 -3.78 0.51
N ALA A 14 1.19 -4.83 0.60
CA ALA A 14 0.45 -5.17 1.81
C ALA A 14 1.38 -5.56 2.98
N GLN A 15 2.46 -6.32 2.69
CA GLN A 15 3.48 -6.64 3.68
C GLN A 15 4.23 -5.38 4.13
N LEU A 16 4.60 -4.48 3.21
CA LEU A 16 5.24 -3.22 3.55
C LEU A 16 4.33 -2.34 4.42
N LEU A 17 3.04 -2.29 4.13
CA LEU A 17 2.06 -1.58 4.95
C LEU A 17 1.99 -2.15 6.38
N GLN A 18 2.02 -3.48 6.51
CA GLN A 18 2.04 -4.11 7.82
C GLN A 18 3.32 -3.77 8.60
N LEU A 19 4.48 -3.84 7.95
CA LEU A 19 5.77 -3.50 8.56
C LEU A 19 5.85 -2.03 8.99
N THR A 20 5.32 -1.11 8.18
CA THR A 20 5.30 0.33 8.53
C THR A 20 4.36 0.62 9.70
N LYS A 21 3.23 -0.08 9.82
CA LYS A 21 2.36 -0.01 11.01
C LYS A 21 3.07 -0.50 12.27
N GLU A 22 3.76 -1.62 12.19
CA GLU A 22 4.54 -2.15 13.31
C GLU A 22 5.69 -1.21 13.70
N ASN A 23 6.36 -0.62 12.71
CA ASN A 23 7.40 0.37 12.93
C ASN A 23 6.85 1.60 13.67
N GLU A 24 5.73 2.16 13.23
CA GLU A 24 5.08 3.29 13.90
C GLU A 24 4.76 2.95 15.37
N GLN A 25 4.21 1.76 15.64
CA GLN A 25 3.94 1.32 17.01
C GLN A 25 5.22 1.20 17.86
N VAL A 26 6.31 0.68 17.29
CA VAL A 26 7.60 0.57 17.97
C VAL A 26 8.16 1.97 18.28
N VAL A 27 8.11 2.89 17.32
CA VAL A 27 8.63 4.26 17.48
C VAL A 27 7.79 5.03 18.50
N MET A 28 6.45 4.87 18.49
CA MET A 28 5.56 5.43 19.50
C MET A 28 5.90 4.93 20.92
N ARG A 29 6.17 3.63 21.08
CA ARG A 29 6.61 3.08 22.37
C ARG A 29 7.94 3.68 22.82
N ARG A 30 8.90 3.84 21.90
CA ARG A 30 10.19 4.47 22.21
C ARG A 30 10.02 5.95 22.59
N TYR A 31 9.12 6.67 21.92
CA TYR A 31 8.84 8.07 22.20
C TYR A 31 8.24 8.22 23.60
N ASN A 32 7.25 7.39 23.94
CA ASN A 32 6.64 7.37 25.28
C ASN A 32 7.64 6.99 26.38
N ALA A 33 8.67 6.20 26.05
CA ALA A 33 9.78 5.87 26.94
C ALA A 33 10.88 6.96 27.00
N GLY A 34 10.74 8.05 26.25
CA GLY A 34 11.73 9.14 26.19
C GLY A 34 13.02 8.78 25.43
N LEU A 35 13.00 7.71 24.62
CA LEU A 35 14.19 7.19 23.92
C LEU A 35 14.41 7.83 22.54
N VAL A 36 13.37 8.44 21.97
CA VAL A 36 13.37 9.04 20.62
C VAL A 36 12.61 10.35 20.64
N SER A 37 12.88 11.21 19.66
CA SER A 37 12.13 12.47 19.50
C SER A 37 10.78 12.24 18.82
N TYR A 38 9.84 13.18 19.00
CA TYR A 38 8.55 13.15 18.30
C TYR A 38 8.71 13.23 16.77
N LEU A 39 9.82 13.79 16.26
CA LEU A 39 10.10 13.82 14.82
C LEU A 39 10.21 12.40 14.23
N GLU A 40 10.73 11.44 15.00
CA GLU A 40 10.82 10.05 14.55
C GLU A 40 9.44 9.41 14.43
N VAL A 41 8.51 9.75 15.34
CA VAL A 41 7.10 9.34 15.25
C VAL A 41 6.47 9.86 13.97
N VAL A 42 6.63 11.15 13.68
CA VAL A 42 6.11 11.78 12.46
C VAL A 42 6.73 11.15 11.21
N THR A 43 8.00 10.80 11.25
CA THR A 43 8.68 10.10 10.16
C THR A 43 8.09 8.71 9.93
N ALA A 44 7.87 7.94 11.00
CA ALA A 44 7.25 6.62 10.91
C ALA A 44 5.80 6.69 10.39
N GLN A 45 5.03 7.68 10.84
CA GLN A 45 3.68 7.95 10.34
C GLN A 45 3.66 8.30 8.85
N ASN A 46 4.61 9.12 8.39
CA ASN A 46 4.75 9.44 6.96
C ASN A 46 5.08 8.20 6.13
N LEU A 47 5.94 7.31 6.62
CA LEU A 47 6.25 6.05 5.96
C LEU A 47 5.01 5.15 5.85
N ARG A 48 4.21 5.04 6.92
CA ARG A 48 2.93 4.31 6.88
C ARG A 48 1.98 4.93 5.85
N LEU A 49 1.82 6.26 5.87
CA LEU A 49 0.92 6.96 4.97
C LEU A 49 1.30 6.75 3.49
N GLN A 50 2.60 6.78 3.17
CA GLN A 50 3.09 6.48 1.82
C GLN A 50 2.77 5.04 1.40
N ALA A 51 2.97 4.06 2.29
CA ALA A 51 2.64 2.66 2.03
C ALA A 51 1.12 2.44 1.82
N GLU A 52 0.28 3.17 2.55
CA GLU A 52 -1.19 3.16 2.35
C GLU A 52 -1.56 3.72 0.98
N GLN A 53 -0.98 4.85 0.59
CA GLN A 53 -1.23 5.47 -0.72
C GLN A 53 -0.86 4.53 -1.88
N SER A 54 0.34 3.93 -1.87
CA SER A 54 0.74 2.96 -2.90
C SER A 54 -0.18 1.73 -2.94
N THR A 55 -0.67 1.25 -1.80
CA THR A 55 -1.64 0.14 -1.76
C THR A 55 -2.95 0.53 -2.46
N LEU A 56 -3.46 1.74 -2.20
CA LEU A 56 -4.68 2.26 -2.81
C LEU A 56 -4.51 2.48 -4.32
N GLU A 57 -3.37 3.00 -4.76
CA GLU A 57 -3.05 3.16 -6.18
C GLU A 57 -3.06 1.82 -6.92
N LEU A 58 -2.45 0.77 -6.34
CA LEU A 58 -2.48 -0.58 -6.90
C LEU A 58 -3.91 -1.14 -7.01
N GLN A 59 -4.76 -0.89 -6.01
CA GLN A 59 -6.17 -1.29 -6.04
C GLN A 59 -6.95 -0.55 -7.14
N GLN A 60 -6.73 0.76 -7.29
CA GLN A 60 -7.34 1.54 -8.37
C GLN A 60 -6.94 1.02 -9.75
N MET A 61 -5.66 0.71 -9.95
CA MET A 61 -5.18 0.12 -11.21
C MET A 61 -5.82 -1.25 -11.49
N GLN A 62 -5.99 -2.08 -10.48
CA GLN A 62 -6.69 -3.35 -10.63
C GLN A 62 -8.14 -3.14 -11.09
N LEU A 63 -8.89 -2.25 -10.43
CA LEU A 63 -10.28 -1.95 -10.79
C LEU A 63 -10.39 -1.43 -12.23
N LYS A 64 -9.49 -0.53 -12.63
CA LYS A 64 -9.43 0.00 -14.00
C LYS A 64 -9.16 -1.11 -15.02
N ASN A 65 -8.21 -2.00 -14.74
CA ASN A 65 -7.91 -3.15 -15.61
C ASN A 65 -9.11 -4.09 -15.72
N THR A 66 -9.79 -4.40 -14.61
CA THR A 66 -11.00 -5.23 -14.63
C THR A 66 -12.13 -4.57 -15.42
N ALA A 67 -12.34 -3.26 -15.26
CA ALA A 67 -13.32 -2.50 -16.04
C ALA A 67 -13.00 -2.53 -17.54
N GLN A 68 -11.75 -2.31 -17.93
CA GLN A 68 -11.31 -2.40 -19.33
C GLN A 68 -11.51 -3.80 -19.92
N LEU A 69 -11.23 -4.86 -19.15
CA LEU A 69 -11.49 -6.23 -19.58
C LEU A 69 -12.98 -6.49 -19.76
N MET A 70 -13.84 -6.02 -18.85
CA MET A 70 -15.30 -6.12 -19.01
C MET A 70 -15.78 -5.38 -20.25
N THR A 71 -15.27 -4.16 -20.51
CA THR A 71 -15.60 -3.41 -21.74
C THR A 71 -15.10 -4.11 -22.99
N ALA A 72 -13.90 -4.69 -22.99
CA ALA A 72 -13.37 -5.42 -24.14
C ALA A 72 -14.17 -6.71 -24.43
N LEU A 73 -14.63 -7.41 -23.39
CA LEU A 73 -15.46 -8.61 -23.51
C LEU A 73 -16.90 -8.29 -23.94
N GLY A 74 -17.47 -7.18 -23.46
CA GLY A 74 -18.81 -6.72 -23.85
C GLY A 74 -18.85 -5.92 -25.16
N GLY A 75 -17.71 -5.38 -25.60
CA GLY A 75 -17.56 -4.57 -26.81
C GLY A 75 -17.15 -5.37 -28.06
N ASN A 76 -16.78 -6.65 -27.93
CA ASN A 76 -16.41 -7.51 -29.06
C ASN A 76 -17.61 -8.28 -29.66
N ILE A 77 -18.83 -7.74 -29.54
CA ILE A 77 -20.05 -8.27 -30.19
C ILE A 77 -20.53 -7.31 -31.29
N SER A 78 -19.62 -6.54 -31.90
CA SER A 78 -19.90 -5.70 -33.08
C SER A 78 -19.22 -6.28 -34.30
#